data_AF-A0A7X9AJM9-F1
#
_entry.id   AF-A0A7X9AJM9-F1
#
_cell.length_a   1.000
_cell.length_b   1.000
_cell.length_c   1.000
_cell.angle_alpha   90.00
_cell.angle_beta   90.00
_cell.angle_gamma   90.00
#
_symmetry.space_group_name_H-M   'P 1'
#
loop_
_entity.id
_entity.type
_entity.pdbx_description
1 polymer ?
#
loop_
_entity_poly.entity_id
_entity_poly.type
_entity_poly.pdbx_seq_one_letter_code
_entity_poly.pdbx_strand_id
1 'polypeptide(L)'
;GMDCAEAAQIMMAIGNHDENTGTAVSSISAALILADKSDVHRSRVTNTDITTFDIHDRVNYAVEKSVITVDSVKNTCDLVLKIDTEICPVMDYFEIFLVRMTMNRRAAAFLGLQFQLFINDSKLI
;
A
#
# COMPACT_ATOMS: atom_id res chain seq x y z
N GLY A 1 -3.03 18.49 25.69
CA GLY A 1 -2.05 17.58 25.07
C GLY A 1 -2.64 16.18 25.03
N MET A 2 -2.06 15.28 24.25
CA MET A 2 -2.43 13.86 24.18
C MET A 2 -1.88 13.09 25.39
N ASP A 3 -2.60 12.06 25.85
CA ASP A 3 -2.14 11.22 26.97
C ASP A 3 -0.93 10.35 26.59
N CYS A 4 -0.07 10.03 27.56
CA CYS A 4 1.14 9.23 27.31
C CYS A 4 0.83 7.83 26.76
N ALA A 5 -0.25 7.19 27.20
CA ALA A 5 -0.62 5.87 26.70
C ALA A 5 -1.06 5.92 25.24
N GLU A 6 -1.84 6.92 24.85
CA GLU A 6 -2.25 7.15 23.46
C GLU A 6 -1.03 7.47 22.58
N ALA A 7 -0.15 8.35 23.06
CA ALA A 7 1.09 8.69 22.37
C ALA A 7 1.97 7.45 22.15
N ALA A 8 2.07 6.55 23.14
CA ALA A 8 2.81 5.31 23.02
C ALA A 8 2.21 4.37 21.95
N GLN A 9 0.88 4.27 21.86
CA GLN A 9 0.24 3.46 20.81
C GLN A 9 0.56 3.99 19.40
N ILE A 10 0.52 5.30 19.20
CA ILE A 10 0.87 5.94 17.94
C ILE A 10 2.35 5.71 17.62
N MET A 11 3.23 5.93 18.60
CA MET A 11 4.66 5.71 18.43
C MET A 11 4.97 4.26 18.04
N MET A 12 4.30 3.27 18.64
CA MET A 12 4.45 1.87 18.24
C MET A 12 3.95 1.61 16.82
N ALA A 13 2.82 2.20 16.42
CA ALA A 13 2.33 2.07 15.05
C ALA A 13 3.33 2.61 14.02
N ILE A 14 3.88 3.80 14.28
CA ILE A 14 4.91 4.43 13.44
C ILE A 14 6.20 3.59 13.45
N GLY A 15 6.65 3.08 14.59
CA GLY A 15 7.88 2.28 14.64
C GLY A 15 7.80 0.96 13.86
N ASN A 16 6.60 0.42 13.65
CA ASN A 16 6.39 -0.92 13.08
C ASN A 16 5.85 -0.93 11.62
N HIS A 17 5.76 0.22 10.94
CA HIS A 17 5.27 0.28 9.55
C HIS A 17 6.37 0.25 8.47
N ASP A 18 7.64 0.10 8.85
CA ASP A 18 8.77 -0.03 7.93
C ASP A 18 8.73 -1.35 7.14
N GLU A 19 9.11 -1.32 5.86
CA GLU A 19 8.99 -2.47 4.93
C GLU A 19 9.98 -3.61 5.23
N ASN A 20 11.14 -3.30 5.81
CA ASN A 20 12.19 -4.27 6.04
C ASN A 20 12.08 -4.95 7.40
N THR A 21 11.57 -4.23 8.39
CA THR A 21 11.64 -4.63 9.81
C THR A 21 10.28 -4.65 10.51
N GLY A 22 9.26 -4.04 9.90
CA GLY A 22 7.95 -3.83 10.51
C GLY A 22 6.96 -4.99 10.36
N THR A 23 5.99 -5.03 11.26
CA THR A 23 4.82 -5.91 11.19
C THR A 23 3.65 -5.29 11.94
N ALA A 24 2.42 -5.68 11.61
CA ALA A 24 1.25 -5.27 12.38
C ALA A 24 1.34 -5.83 13.81
N VAL A 25 1.40 -4.94 14.80
CA VAL A 25 1.45 -5.27 16.25
C VAL A 25 0.20 -4.84 17.01
N SER A 26 -0.66 -4.04 16.37
CA SER A 26 -1.93 -3.55 16.91
C SER A 26 -2.88 -3.22 15.76
N SER A 27 -4.17 -3.02 16.05
CA SER A 27 -5.14 -2.61 15.03
C SER A 27 -4.78 -1.26 14.39
N ILE A 28 -4.21 -0.33 15.17
CA ILE A 28 -3.74 0.97 14.67
C ILE A 28 -2.55 0.77 13.72
N SER A 29 -1.58 -0.05 14.11
CA SER A 29 -0.43 -0.38 13.27
C SER A 29 -0.85 -1.07 11.96
N ALA A 30 -1.78 -2.02 12.03
CA ALA A 30 -2.31 -2.70 10.85
C ALA A 30 -3.02 -1.74 9.89
N ALA A 31 -3.88 -0.85 10.43
CA ALA A 31 -4.55 0.17 9.64
C ALA A 31 -3.56 1.16 9.01
N LEU A 32 -2.52 1.57 9.75
CA LEU A 32 -1.47 2.46 9.26
C LEU A 32 -0.69 1.81 8.10
N ILE A 33 -0.29 0.54 8.25
CA ILE A 33 0.39 -0.21 7.19
C ILE A 33 -0.48 -0.27 5.93
N LEU A 34 -1.76 -0.65 6.07
CA LEU A 34 -2.69 -0.70 4.93
C LEU A 34 -2.83 0.65 4.22
N ALA A 35 -2.95 1.73 4.97
CA ALA A 35 -3.06 3.08 4.42
C ALA A 35 -1.78 3.51 3.70
N ASP A 36 -0.60 3.34 4.32
CA ASP A 36 0.68 3.81 3.78
C ASP A 36 1.14 2.97 2.57
N LYS A 37 1.09 1.64 2.69
CA LYS A 37 1.65 0.73 1.67
C LYS A 37 0.75 0.56 0.46
N SER A 38 -0.51 0.95 0.58
CA SER A 38 -1.46 1.01 -0.54
C SER A 38 -1.51 2.40 -1.21
N ASP A 39 -0.84 3.41 -0.64
CA ASP A 39 -0.76 4.75 -1.21
C ASP A 39 0.21 4.77 -2.41
N VAL A 40 -0.32 4.36 -3.55
CA VAL A 40 0.38 4.39 -4.85
C VAL A 40 -0.44 5.24 -5.79
N HIS A 41 0.09 6.39 -6.17
CA HIS A 41 -0.64 7.39 -6.95
C HIS A 41 0.33 8.22 -7.76
N ARG A 42 -0.08 8.60 -8.98
CA ARG A 42 0.68 9.52 -9.83
C ARG A 42 1.03 10.83 -9.14
N SER A 43 0.14 11.34 -8.28
CA SER A 43 0.36 12.59 -7.52
C SER A 43 1.49 12.50 -6.48
N ARG A 44 2.00 11.30 -6.17
CA ARG A 44 3.19 11.13 -5.32
C ARG A 44 4.48 11.51 -6.04
N VAL A 45 4.47 11.52 -7.38
CA VAL A 45 5.61 11.87 -8.20
C VAL A 45 5.68 13.40 -8.30
N THR A 46 6.65 13.98 -7.61
CA THR A 46 6.91 15.43 -7.66
C THR A 46 7.91 15.81 -8.74
N ASN A 47 8.70 14.85 -9.22
CA ASN A 47 9.60 15.04 -10.34
C ASN A 47 8.79 15.29 -11.61
N THR A 48 9.06 16.40 -12.29
CA THR A 48 8.36 16.78 -13.53
C THR A 48 9.08 16.32 -14.79
N ASP A 49 10.36 15.92 -14.69
CA ASP A 49 11.16 15.46 -15.81
C ASP A 49 11.15 13.93 -15.89
N ILE A 50 10.26 13.42 -16.74
CA ILE A 50 10.06 11.98 -17.01
C ILE A 50 11.38 11.28 -17.37
N THR A 51 12.32 11.97 -18.02
CA THR A 51 13.58 11.35 -18.45
C THR A 51 14.51 11.00 -17.28
N THR A 52 14.25 11.59 -16.12
CA THR A 52 15.03 11.40 -14.89
C THR A 52 14.32 10.52 -13.86
N PHE A 53 13.17 9.92 -14.22
CA PHE A 53 12.41 9.08 -13.30
C PHE A 53 13.23 7.87 -12.85
N ASP A 54 13.23 7.66 -11.53
CA ASP A 54 13.68 6.40 -10.97
C ASP A 54 12.59 5.32 -11.13
N ILE A 55 12.85 4.13 -10.59
CA ILE A 55 11.90 3.02 -10.66
C ILE A 55 10.61 3.30 -9.88
N HIS A 56 10.65 4.05 -8.79
CA HIS A 56 9.48 4.37 -7.99
C HIS A 56 8.63 5.44 -8.65
N ASP A 57 9.26 6.48 -9.19
CA ASP A 57 8.62 7.53 -9.96
C ASP A 57 7.88 6.94 -11.15
N ARG A 58 8.54 6.08 -11.94
CA ARG A 58 7.92 5.43 -13.11
C ARG A 58 6.68 4.62 -12.72
N VAL A 59 6.78 3.82 -11.66
CA VAL A 59 5.69 2.97 -11.23
C VAL A 59 4.52 3.77 -10.66
N ASN A 60 4.79 4.76 -9.80
CA ASN A 60 3.73 5.64 -9.28
C ASN A 60 3.08 6.46 -10.41
N TYR A 61 3.88 6.99 -11.34
CA TYR A 61 3.38 7.80 -12.45
C TYR A 61 2.47 7.01 -13.38
N ALA A 62 2.75 5.73 -13.59
CA ALA A 62 1.91 4.84 -14.39
C ALA A 62 0.52 4.59 -13.75
N VAL A 63 0.34 4.81 -12.44
CA VAL A 63 -0.96 4.59 -11.77
C VAL A 63 -1.94 5.72 -12.10
N GLU A 64 -2.93 5.43 -12.94
CA GLU A 64 -4.03 6.35 -13.28
C GLU A 64 -5.11 6.40 -12.20
N LYS A 65 -5.32 5.29 -11.50
CA LYS A 65 -6.31 5.16 -10.44
C LYS A 65 -5.80 4.21 -9.38
N SER A 66 -5.94 4.59 -8.11
CA SER A 66 -5.69 3.73 -6.97
C SER A 66 -6.75 3.94 -5.91
N VAL A 67 -7.41 2.85 -5.53
CA VAL A 67 -8.49 2.84 -4.55
C VAL A 67 -8.33 1.64 -3.65
N ILE A 68 -8.34 1.86 -2.34
CA ILE A 68 -8.46 0.81 -1.34
C ILE A 68 -9.85 0.84 -0.72
N THR A 69 -10.48 -0.33 -0.59
CA THR A 69 -11.80 -0.47 0.05
C THR A 69 -11.81 -1.61 1.05
N VAL A 70 -12.65 -1.51 2.07
CA VAL A 70 -12.86 -2.56 3.07
C VAL A 70 -14.32 -3.00 3.01
N ASP A 71 -14.54 -4.29 2.81
CA ASP A 71 -15.86 -4.92 2.85
C ASP A 71 -15.96 -5.76 4.12
N SER A 72 -16.73 -5.28 5.10
CA SER A 72 -16.93 -5.96 6.38
C SER A 72 -17.86 -7.17 6.30
N VAL A 73 -18.66 -7.30 5.24
CA VAL A 73 -19.54 -8.45 5.03
C VAL A 73 -18.73 -9.61 4.46
N LYS A 74 -17.84 -9.33 3.50
CA LYS A 74 -16.96 -10.33 2.89
C LYS A 74 -15.64 -10.53 3.63
N ASN A 75 -15.35 -9.67 4.62
CA ASN A 75 -14.07 -9.58 5.31
C ASN A 75 -12.90 -9.41 4.33
N THR A 76 -13.02 -8.50 3.35
CA THR A 76 -11.96 -8.22 2.38
C THR A 76 -11.43 -6.80 2.49
N CYS A 77 -10.17 -6.63 2.10
CA CYS A 77 -9.51 -5.35 1.88
C CYS A 77 -8.99 -5.35 0.43
N ASP A 78 -9.66 -4.63 -0.45
CA ASP A 78 -9.42 -4.69 -1.89
C ASP A 78 -8.67 -3.44 -2.34
N LEU A 79 -7.44 -3.63 -2.83
CA LEU A 79 -6.65 -2.60 -3.52
C LEU A 79 -6.86 -2.73 -5.02
N VAL A 80 -7.47 -1.72 -5.63
CA VAL A 80 -7.79 -1.67 -7.06
C VAL A 80 -6.96 -0.60 -7.73
N LEU A 81 -6.14 -1.01 -8.68
CA LEU A 81 -5.24 -0.17 -9.44
C LEU A 81 -5.59 -0.18 -10.93
N LYS A 82 -5.53 0.99 -11.56
CA LYS A 82 -5.48 1.13 -13.02
C LYS A 82 -4.12 1.69 -13.38
N ILE A 83 -3.40 0.97 -14.23
CA ILE A 83 -2.00 1.28 -14.60
C ILE A 83 -1.91 1.42 -16.11
N ASP A 84 -1.25 2.49 -16.55
CA ASP A 84 -0.80 2.66 -17.92
C ASP A 84 0.39 1.73 -18.22
N THR A 85 0.11 0.66 -18.96
CA THR A 85 1.10 -0.35 -19.30
C THR A 85 2.10 0.08 -20.37
N GLU A 86 1.87 1.21 -21.05
CA GLU A 86 2.87 1.79 -21.97
C GLU A 86 4.01 2.46 -21.19
N ILE A 87 3.72 2.99 -19.99
CA ILE A 87 4.71 3.62 -19.10
C ILE A 87 5.43 2.56 -18.25
N CYS A 88 4.68 1.62 -17.68
CA CYS A 88 5.22 0.59 -16.80
C CYS A 88 4.49 -0.74 -17.00
N PRO A 89 5.19 -1.80 -17.44
CA PRO A 89 4.61 -3.14 -17.47
C PRO A 89 4.10 -3.58 -16.09
N VAL A 90 3.01 -4.35 -16.06
CA VAL A 90 2.40 -4.83 -14.79
C VAL A 90 3.40 -5.61 -13.93
N MET A 91 4.31 -6.38 -14.56
CA MET A 91 5.32 -7.15 -13.83
C MET A 91 6.36 -6.27 -13.14
N ASP A 92 6.79 -5.18 -13.78
CA ASP A 92 7.72 -4.22 -13.19
C ASP A 92 7.08 -3.51 -11.98
N TYR A 93 5.79 -3.13 -12.11
CA TYR A 93 5.01 -2.61 -10.98
C TYR A 93 5.02 -3.62 -9.83
N PHE A 94 4.69 -4.88 -10.15
CA PHE A 94 4.55 -5.93 -9.17
C PHE A 94 5.87 -6.23 -8.45
N GLU A 95 6.99 -6.29 -9.16
CA GLU A 95 8.31 -6.54 -8.59
C GLU A 95 8.71 -5.49 -7.55
N ILE A 96 8.52 -4.20 -7.88
CA ILE A 96 8.87 -3.08 -7.01
C ILE A 96 7.96 -3.02 -5.78
N PHE A 97 6.70 -3.40 -5.92
CA PHE A 97 5.70 -3.29 -4.84
C PHE A 97 5.43 -4.59 -4.09
N LEU A 98 6.04 -5.72 -4.48
CA LEU A 98 5.74 -7.03 -3.91
C LEU A 98 5.92 -7.08 -2.39
N VAL A 99 6.97 -6.43 -1.88
CA VAL A 99 7.25 -6.35 -0.44
C VAL A 99 6.12 -5.62 0.28
N ARG A 100 5.68 -4.49 -0.25
CA ARG A 100 4.57 -3.68 0.27
C ARG A 100 3.25 -4.46 0.26
N MET A 101 2.95 -5.17 -0.83
CA MET A 101 1.75 -6.01 -0.94
C MET A 101 1.77 -7.18 0.04
N THR A 102 2.94 -7.77 0.28
CA THR A 102 3.12 -8.81 1.30
C THR A 102 2.85 -8.26 2.70
N MET A 103 3.31 -7.04 2.97
CA MET A 103 3.07 -6.35 4.24
C MET A 103 1.58 -6.03 4.43
N ASN A 104 0.91 -5.50 3.41
CA ASN A 104 -0.53 -5.27 3.39
C ASN A 104 -1.32 -6.54 3.66
N ARG A 105 -0.94 -7.66 3.03
CA ARG A 105 -1.59 -8.96 3.28
C ARG A 105 -1.49 -9.39 4.75
N ARG A 106 -0.33 -9.20 5.39
CA ARG A 106 -0.14 -9.51 6.81
C ARG A 106 -0.95 -8.57 7.71
N ALA A 107 -0.98 -7.28 7.39
CA ALA A 107 -1.76 -6.29 8.13
C ALA A 107 -3.28 -6.53 8.03
N ALA A 108 -3.79 -6.83 6.83
CA ALA A 108 -5.18 -7.23 6.63
C ALA A 108 -5.51 -8.49 7.44
N ALA A 109 -4.64 -9.51 7.39
CA ALA A 109 -4.83 -10.75 8.14
C ALA A 109 -4.87 -10.50 9.67
N PHE A 110 -4.05 -9.58 10.19
CA PHE A 110 -4.10 -9.16 11.60
C PHE A 110 -5.47 -8.58 11.99
N LEU A 111 -6.13 -7.88 11.06
CA LEU A 111 -7.48 -7.34 11.24
C LEU A 111 -8.60 -8.36 10.94
N GLY A 112 -8.26 -9.61 10.61
CA GLY A 112 -9.23 -10.63 10.19
C GLY A 112 -9.77 -10.44 8.77
N LEU A 113 -9.08 -9.66 7.93
CA LEU A 113 -9.45 -9.38 6.55
C LEU A 113 -8.56 -10.15 5.56
N GLN A 114 -9.13 -10.50 4.41
CA GLN A 114 -8.37 -10.98 3.25
C GLN A 114 -7.97 -9.80 2.36
N PHE A 115 -6.67 -9.55 2.21
CA PHE A 115 -6.18 -8.58 1.25
C PHE A 115 -6.27 -9.12 -0.17
N GLN A 116 -6.77 -8.30 -1.11
CA GLN A 116 -6.86 -8.63 -2.53
C GLN A 116 -6.27 -7.50 -3.36
N LEU A 117 -5.56 -7.86 -4.43
CA LEU A 117 -4.97 -6.90 -5.36
C LEU A 117 -5.55 -7.09 -6.76
N PHE A 118 -6.13 -6.03 -7.30
CA PHE A 118 -6.63 -5.95 -8.66
C PHE A 118 -5.83 -4.92 -9.44
N ILE A 119 -5.31 -5.31 -10.60
CA ILE A 119 -4.62 -4.41 -11.55
C ILE A 119 -5.26 -4.57 -12.91
N ASN A 120 -5.75 -3.48 -13.50
CA ASN A 120 -6.42 -3.48 -14.81
C ASN A 120 -7.48 -4.59 -14.90
N ASP A 121 -8.36 -4.63 -13.90
CA ASP A 121 -9.47 -5.59 -13.71
C ASP A 121 -9.05 -7.06 -13.51
N SER A 122 -7.74 -7.36 -13.48
CA SER A 122 -7.21 -8.69 -13.21
C SER A 122 -6.86 -8.84 -11.73
N LYS A 123 -7.36 -9.91 -11.10
CA LYS A 123 -6.97 -10.27 -9.73
C LYS A 123 -5.60 -10.96 -9.72
N LEU A 124 -4.67 -10.44 -8.93
CA LEU A 124 -3.31 -10.98 -8.82
C LEU A 124 -3.04 -11.69 -7.49
N ILE A 125 -3.69 -11.23 -6.40
CA ILE A 125 -3.57 -11.78 -5.04
C ILE A 125 -4.98 -11.89 -4.44
#